data_AF-A0A2V9FJE1-F1
#
_entry.id   AF-A0A2V9FJE1-F1
#
_cell.length_a   1.000
_cell.length_b   1.000
_cell.length_c   1.000
_cell.angle_alpha   90.00
_cell.angle_beta   90.00
_cell.angle_gamma   90.00
#
_symmetry.space_group_name_H-M   'P 1'
#
loop_
_entity.id
_entity.type
_entity.pdbx_description
1 polymer ?
#
loop_
_entity_poly.entity_id
_entity_poly.type
_entity_poly.pdbx_seq_one_letter_code
_entity_poly.pdbx_strand_id
1 'polypeptide(L)'
;ARGYLNRPELTAEKFIPDPFNEDLSTRLYKTGDLARYLPTGDIEFLDRIDHQVKIRGFRIELGEIEAVLHKHTGVREAVIIARENARGEKQLVAYFVSQGVEV
;
A
#
# COMPACT_ATOMS: atom_id res chain seq x y z
N ALA A 1 0.00 -7.10 17.26
CA ALA A 1 1.40 -6.64 17.03
C ALA A 1 1.70 -5.45 17.94
N ARG A 2 2.98 -5.16 18.26
CA ARG A 2 3.33 -4.00 19.10
C ARG A 2 3.23 -2.66 18.34
N GLY A 3 3.68 -2.65 17.08
CA GLY A 3 3.75 -1.48 16.20
C GLY A 3 4.80 -1.69 15.11
N TYR A 4 5.16 -0.62 14.40
CA TYR A 4 6.28 -0.60 13.45
C TYR A 4 7.59 -0.28 14.18
N LEU A 5 8.63 -1.07 13.91
CA LEU A 5 9.94 -0.90 14.54
C LEU A 5 10.55 0.47 14.16
N ASN A 6 10.96 1.24 15.17
CA ASN A 6 11.58 2.56 15.02
C ASN A 6 10.74 3.57 14.22
N ARG A 7 9.42 3.40 14.17
CA ARG A 7 8.48 4.31 13.49
C ARG A 7 7.26 4.59 14.39
N PRO A 8 7.42 5.34 15.49
CA PRO A 8 6.34 5.60 16.44
C PRO A 8 5.20 6.40 15.80
N GLU A 9 5.49 7.32 14.88
CA GLU A 9 4.48 8.14 14.19
C GLU A 9 3.57 7.26 13.31
N LEU A 10 4.16 6.38 12.50
CA LEU A 10 3.41 5.44 11.67
C LEU A 10 2.63 4.43 12.54
N THR A 11 3.17 4.06 13.70
CA THR A 11 2.47 3.21 14.66
C THR A 11 1.23 3.92 15.19
N ALA A 12 1.33 5.18 15.61
CA ALA A 12 0.19 5.95 16.08
C ALA A 12 -0.86 6.17 14.98
N GLU A 13 -0.42 6.35 13.73
CA GLU A 13 -1.32 6.52 12.59
C GLU A 13 -2.13 5.25 12.28
N LYS A 14 -1.50 4.06 12.31
CA LYS A 14 -2.14 2.80 11.92
C LYS A 14 -2.75 2.03 13.09
N PHE A 15 -2.22 2.15 14.30
CA PHE A 15 -2.70 1.49 15.52
C PHE A 15 -3.41 2.52 16.41
N ILE A 16 -4.70 2.71 16.16
CA ILE A 16 -5.53 3.72 16.82
C ILE A 16 -6.18 3.17 18.09
N PRO A 17 -6.67 4.02 19.02
CA PRO A 17 -7.51 3.58 20.13
C PRO A 17 -8.73 2.80 19.62
N ASP A 18 -9.12 1.74 20.32
CA ASP A 18 -10.30 0.93 19.99
C ASP A 18 -11.56 1.51 20.67
N PRO A 19 -12.48 2.15 19.95
CA PRO A 19 -13.70 2.71 20.53
C PRO A 19 -14.77 1.66 20.85
N PHE A 20 -14.57 0.39 20.47
CA PHE A 20 -15.54 -0.69 20.68
C PHE A 20 -15.24 -1.51 21.96
N ASN A 21 -14.20 -1.13 22.70
CA ASN A 21 -13.78 -1.79 23.93
C ASN A 21 -13.80 -0.78 25.10
N GLU A 22 -14.18 -1.25 26.28
CA GLU A 22 -14.14 -0.43 27.50
C GLU A 22 -12.71 -0.23 28.02
N ASP A 23 -11.81 -1.17 27.71
CA ASP A 23 -10.39 -1.07 28.06
C ASP A 23 -9.67 -0.10 27.12
N LEU A 24 -9.36 1.10 27.64
CA LEU A 24 -8.67 2.17 26.91
C LEU A 24 -7.25 1.81 26.46
N SER A 25 -6.68 0.69 26.90
CA SER A 25 -5.36 0.22 26.47
C SER A 25 -5.39 -0.58 25.16
N THR A 26 -6.58 -1.02 24.72
CA THR A 26 -6.73 -1.77 23.47
C THR A 26 -6.66 -0.86 22.25
N ARG A 27 -6.29 -1.45 21.11
CA ARG A 27 -6.02 -0.73 19.86
C ARG A 27 -6.57 -1.48 18.66
N LEU A 28 -7.09 -0.74 17.69
CA LEU A 28 -7.46 -1.23 16.36
C LEU A 28 -6.37 -0.94 15.34
N TYR A 29 -6.22 -1.83 14.36
CA TYR A 29 -5.30 -1.65 13.24
C TYR A 29 -6.06 -1.24 11.97
N LYS A 30 -5.66 -0.11 11.38
CA LYS A 30 -6.19 0.37 10.09
C LYS A 30 -5.53 -0.40 8.94
N THR A 31 -6.22 -1.41 8.42
CA THR A 31 -5.69 -2.33 7.40
C THR A 31 -5.50 -1.70 6.02
N GLY A 32 -6.31 -0.68 5.68
CA GLY A 32 -6.42 -0.12 4.33
C GLY A 32 -7.24 -1.00 3.37
N ASP A 33 -7.92 -2.02 3.87
CA ASP A 33 -8.82 -2.86 3.08
C ASP A 33 -10.25 -2.31 3.12
N LEU A 34 -10.90 -2.23 1.95
CA LEU A 34 -12.32 -1.96 1.80
C LEU A 34 -13.09 -3.27 1.85
N ALA A 35 -14.05 -3.36 2.77
CA ALA A 35 -14.87 -4.55 2.96
C ALA A 35 -16.29 -4.17 3.39
N ARG A 36 -17.21 -5.13 3.28
CA ARG A 36 -18.59 -5.00 3.78
C ARG A 36 -19.05 -6.28 4.47
N TYR A 37 -20.00 -6.15 5.39
CA TYR A 37 -20.71 -7.29 5.94
C TYR A 37 -21.80 -7.75 4.98
N LEU A 38 -21.93 -9.07 4.83
CA LEU A 38 -23.05 -9.73 4.15
C LEU A 38 -24.20 -9.99 5.14
N PRO A 39 -25.44 -10.19 4.66
CA PRO A 39 -26.57 -10.54 5.53
C PRO A 39 -26.36 -11.83 6.35
N THR A 40 -25.46 -12.71 5.88
CA THR A 40 -25.06 -13.94 6.58
C THR A 40 -24.14 -13.70 7.77
N GLY A 41 -23.57 -12.50 7.90
CA GLY A 41 -22.56 -12.15 8.91
C GLY A 41 -21.12 -12.29 8.42
N ASP A 42 -20.90 -12.85 7.23
CA ASP A 42 -19.57 -12.94 6.61
C ASP A 42 -19.07 -11.56 6.17
N ILE A 43 -17.74 -11.42 6.07
CA ILE A 43 -17.09 -10.20 5.55
C ILE A 43 -16.64 -10.45 4.12
N GLU A 44 -17.15 -9.65 3.19
CA GLU A 44 -16.72 -9.63 1.80
C GLU A 44 -15.65 -8.55 1.59
N PHE A 45 -14.48 -8.97 1.08
CA PHE A 45 -13.41 -8.09 0.66
C PHE A 45 -13.73 -7.50 -0.73
N LEU A 46 -13.57 -6.19 -0.88
CA LEU A 46 -13.89 -5.48 -2.12
C LEU A 46 -12.63 -4.99 -2.83
N ASP A 47 -11.79 -4.22 -2.13
CA ASP A 47 -10.53 -3.72 -2.69
C ASP A 47 -9.62 -3.17 -1.58
N ARG A 48 -8.51 -2.55 -1.95
CA ARG A 48 -7.73 -1.66 -1.09
C ARG A 48 -8.09 -0.21 -1.36
N ILE A 49 -8.09 0.61 -0.30
CA ILE A 49 -8.29 2.07 -0.41
C ILE A 49 -6.98 2.82 -0.65
N ASP A 50 -5.85 2.13 -0.54
CA ASP A 50 -4.51 2.67 -0.75
C ASP A 50 -3.84 2.07 -2.00
N HIS A 51 -2.64 2.54 -2.33
CA HIS A 51 -1.91 2.14 -3.54
C HIS A 51 -1.18 0.80 -3.42
N GLN A 52 -1.40 0.05 -2.36
CA GLN A 52 -0.69 -1.21 -2.15
C GLN A 52 -1.30 -2.32 -3.01
N VAL A 53 -0.45 -3.17 -3.57
CA VAL A 53 -0.89 -4.24 -4.50
C VAL A 53 -0.40 -5.61 -4.05
N LYS A 54 -1.12 -6.65 -4.49
CA LYS A 54 -0.67 -8.04 -4.40
C LYS A 54 -0.33 -8.57 -5.78
N ILE A 55 0.91 -9.00 -5.97
CA ILE A 55 1.40 -9.61 -7.21
C ILE A 55 2.14 -10.89 -6.86
N ARG A 56 1.71 -12.02 -7.44
CA ARG A 56 2.32 -13.34 -7.26
C ARG A 56 2.52 -13.73 -5.77
N GLY A 57 1.58 -13.37 -4.90
CA GLY A 57 1.63 -13.63 -3.45
C GLY A 57 2.41 -12.62 -2.62
N PHE A 58 3.09 -11.64 -3.25
CA PHE A 58 3.84 -10.59 -2.55
C PHE A 58 2.99 -9.35 -2.36
N ARG A 59 3.03 -8.79 -1.15
CA ARG A 59 2.43 -7.50 -0.80
C ARG A 59 3.47 -6.41 -1.11
N ILE A 60 3.15 -5.52 -2.03
CA ILE A 60 4.10 -4.56 -2.61
C ILE A 60 3.59 -3.15 -2.38
N GLU A 61 4.44 -2.32 -1.77
CA GLU A 61 4.22 -0.87 -1.66
C GLU A 61 4.82 -0.20 -2.91
N LEU A 62 3.97 0.36 -3.78
CA LEU A 62 4.42 0.94 -5.05
C LEU A 62 5.39 2.12 -4.82
N GLY A 63 5.13 2.94 -3.80
CA GLY A 63 5.96 4.09 -3.44
C GLY A 63 7.40 3.73 -3.03
N GLU A 64 7.64 2.51 -2.53
CA GLU A 64 9.02 2.07 -2.24
C GLU A 64 9.83 1.89 -3.53
N ILE A 65 9.20 1.37 -4.58
CA ILE A 65 9.82 1.17 -5.89
C ILE A 65 10.04 2.53 -6.57
N GLU A 66 9.06 3.43 -6.49
CA GLU A 66 9.19 4.82 -6.98
C GLU A 66 10.40 5.51 -6.32
N ALA A 67 10.50 5.42 -4.98
CA ALA A 67 11.61 6.00 -4.23
C ALA A 67 12.98 5.40 -4.61
N VAL A 68 13.03 4.13 -5.01
CA VAL A 68 14.25 3.51 -5.55
C VAL A 68 14.56 4.04 -6.94
N LEU A 69 13.58 4.13 -7.84
CA LEU A 69 13.78 4.65 -9.19
C LEU A 69 14.24 6.12 -9.18
N HIS A 70 13.71 6.95 -8.29
CA HIS A 70 14.13 8.35 -8.14
C HIS A 70 15.59 8.53 -7.72
N LYS A 71 16.25 7.49 -7.19
CA LYS A 71 17.69 7.53 -6.89
C LYS A 71 18.56 7.35 -8.14
N HIS A 72 17.99 6.87 -9.23
CA HIS A 72 18.72 6.67 -10.48
C HIS A 72 18.93 8.03 -11.17
N THR A 73 20.18 8.38 -11.47
CA THR A 73 20.54 9.71 -12.01
C THR A 73 19.84 10.05 -13.31
N GLY A 74 19.52 9.06 -14.14
CA GLY A 74 18.78 9.27 -15.40
C GLY A 74 17.26 9.46 -15.25
N VAL A 75 16.70 9.35 -14.04
CA VAL A 75 15.26 9.44 -13.79
C VAL A 75 14.94 10.77 -13.10
N ARG A 76 14.03 11.55 -13.68
CA ARG A 76 13.49 12.77 -13.06
C ARG A 76 12.26 12.45 -12.23
N GLU A 77 11.30 11.77 -12.83
CA GLU A 77 10.03 11.37 -12.22
C GLU A 77 9.73 9.91 -12.55
N ALA A 78 9.10 9.18 -11.63
CA ALA A 78 8.67 7.81 -11.86
C ALA A 78 7.35 7.52 -11.15
N VAL A 79 6.48 6.76 -11.81
CA VAL A 79 5.23 6.22 -11.24
C VAL A 79 5.17 4.75 -11.55
N ILE A 80 4.79 3.94 -10.55
CA ILE A 80 4.59 2.50 -10.71
C ILE A 80 3.09 2.21 -10.68
N ILE A 81 2.63 1.38 -11.61
CA ILE A 81 1.26 0.83 -11.58
C ILE A 81 1.28 -0.69 -11.62
N ALA A 82 0.26 -1.31 -11.04
CA ALA A 82 -0.06 -2.70 -11.29
C ALA A 82 -1.07 -2.79 -12.44
N ARG A 83 -0.74 -3.55 -13.48
CA ARG A 83 -1.61 -3.75 -14.64
C ARG A 83 -1.67 -5.23 -14.99
N GLU A 84 -2.81 -5.70 -15.48
CA GLU A 84 -2.93 -7.05 -16.05
C GLU A 84 -2.32 -7.13 -17.44
N ASN A 85 -1.53 -8.17 -17.70
CA ASN A 85 -1.02 -8.47 -19.03
C ASN A 85 -2.10 -9.16 -19.89
N ALA A 86 -1.76 -9.49 -21.15
CA ALA A 86 -2.68 -10.16 -22.07
C ALA A 86 -3.18 -11.55 -21.59
N ARG A 87 -2.55 -12.13 -20.56
CA ARG A 87 -2.93 -13.41 -19.93
C ARG A 87 -3.73 -13.23 -18.63
N GLY A 88 -4.08 -11.99 -18.26
CA GLY A 88 -4.77 -11.67 -17.01
C GLY A 88 -3.87 -11.68 -15.77
N GLU A 89 -2.54 -11.79 -15.93
CA GLU A 89 -1.62 -11.79 -14.79
C GLU A 89 -1.23 -10.36 -14.43
N LYS A 90 -1.35 -10.01 -13.14
CA LYS A 90 -0.88 -8.70 -12.64
C LYS A 90 0.65 -8.61 -12.75
N GLN A 91 1.12 -7.51 -13.31
CA GLN A 91 2.53 -7.13 -13.42
C GLN A 91 2.73 -5.68 -13.00
N LEU A 92 3.94 -5.35 -12.53
CA LEU A 92 4.34 -3.97 -12.28
C LEU A 92 4.84 -3.35 -13.58
N VAL A 93 4.40 -2.13 -13.85
CA VAL A 93 4.87 -1.32 -14.98
C VAL A 93 5.35 0.02 -14.44
N ALA A 94 6.57 0.41 -14.84
CA ALA A 94 7.15 1.70 -14.50
C ALA A 94 7.00 2.67 -15.68
N TYR A 95 6.44 3.85 -15.41
CA TYR A 95 6.50 5.01 -16.30
C TYR A 95 7.47 6.01 -15.69
N PHE A 96 8.41 6.53 -16.48
CA PHE A 96 9.37 7.50 -15.99
C PHE A 96 9.67 8.58 -17.01
N VAL A 97 10.08 9.75 -16.49
CA VAL A 97 10.62 10.86 -17.28
C VAL A 97 12.13 10.84 -17.10
N SER A 98 12.88 10.86 -18.21
CA SER A 98 14.33 10.95 -18.14
C SER A 98 14.77 12.33 -17.67
N GLN A 99 15.95 12.44 -17.06
CA GLN A 99 16.63 13.73 -17.00
C GLN A 99 16.83 14.23 -18.43
N GLY A 100 16.47 15.48 -18.70
CA GLY A 100 16.65 16.07 -20.02
C GLY A 100 18.12 16.05 -20.41
N VAL A 101 18.41 15.81 -21.69
CA VAL A 101 19.69 16.23 -22.26
C VAL A 101 19.58 17.74 -22.43
N GLU A 102 20.44 18.53 -21.80
CA GLU A 102 20.62 19.92 -22.22
C GLU A 102 21.07 19.89 -23.68
N VAL A 103 20.21 20.38 -24.59
CA VAL A 103 20.51 20.55 -26.02
C VAL A 103 21.04 21.95 -26.24
#